data_AF-A0A8J2MHF0-F1
#
_entry.id   AF-A0A8J2MHF0-F1
#
_cell.length_a   1.000
_cell.length_b   1.000
_cell.length_c   1.000
_cell.angle_alpha   90.00
_cell.angle_beta   90.00
_cell.angle_gamma   90.00
#
_symmetry.space_group_name_H-M   'P 1'
#
loop_
_entity.id
_entity.type
_entity.pdbx_description
1 polymer ?
#
loop_
_entity_poly.entity_id
_entity_poly.type
_entity_poly.pdbx_seq_one_letter_code
_entity_poly.pdbx_strand_id
1 'polypeptide(L)'
;CNIESFTSDFQQRVDASKSEAIEELRNLKEIEKEIALAENTTREAENAIGNAKNDAQMAETIALQAEKEAKSISKEAYELRNQTQGVRKTAKELKSNADQLVNDVKETGTTMEDYRRQASSDKARASEAVQKAQIAEKAAENANKTISEAENSLRNINNQFNSLDGVSSEELDELEKQLDQVEELLNSADLDKQVSLLKEQKIEQDRTITQFKNEIDTLEDEVQNLEEIRDSLPKKCFNVINLEQEGQK
;
A
#
# COMPACT_ATOMS: atom_id res chain seq x y z
N CYS A 1 21.47 -143.42 -26.44
CA CYS A 1 21.63 -141.98 -26.72
C CYS A 1 20.36 -141.25 -26.29
N ASN A 2 20.44 -140.35 -25.32
CA ASN A 2 19.43 -139.29 -25.11
C ASN A 2 20.09 -137.99 -24.62
N ILE A 3 21.37 -137.82 -24.98
CA ILE A 3 22.17 -136.63 -24.69
C ILE A 3 21.63 -135.43 -25.49
N GLU A 4 21.03 -135.67 -26.66
CA GLU A 4 20.41 -134.65 -27.52
C GLU A 4 19.19 -133.95 -26.90
N SER A 5 18.41 -134.63 -26.04
CA SER A 5 17.23 -134.05 -25.39
C SER A 5 17.60 -133.09 -24.26
N PHE A 6 18.64 -133.41 -23.47
CA PHE A 6 19.09 -132.56 -22.36
C PHE A 6 19.85 -131.32 -22.85
N THR A 7 20.67 -131.46 -23.90
CA THR A 7 21.34 -130.31 -24.53
C THR A 7 20.34 -129.38 -25.22
N SER A 8 19.26 -129.92 -25.81
CA SER A 8 18.19 -129.10 -26.41
C SER A 8 17.40 -128.30 -25.36
N ASP A 9 17.02 -128.91 -24.23
CA ASP A 9 16.29 -128.23 -23.15
C ASP A 9 17.15 -127.17 -22.45
N PHE A 10 18.43 -127.49 -22.19
CA PHE A 10 19.38 -126.52 -21.66
C PHE A 10 19.61 -125.34 -22.60
N GLN A 11 19.77 -125.59 -23.91
CA GLN A 11 19.93 -124.55 -24.92
C GLN A 11 18.70 -123.63 -24.97
N GLN A 12 17.49 -124.19 -24.92
CA GLN A 12 16.24 -123.42 -24.94
C GLN A 12 16.09 -122.53 -23.70
N ARG A 13 16.48 -123.01 -22.52
CA ARG A 13 16.48 -122.20 -21.28
C ARG A 13 17.56 -121.12 -21.28
N VAL A 14 18.73 -121.41 -21.84
CA VAL A 14 19.80 -120.41 -22.02
C VAL A 14 19.37 -119.34 -23.00
N ASP A 15 18.74 -119.71 -24.12
CA ASP A 15 18.24 -118.76 -25.11
C ASP A 15 17.08 -117.90 -24.57
N ALA A 16 16.17 -118.50 -23.78
CA ALA A 16 15.11 -117.76 -23.09
C ALA A 16 15.68 -116.77 -22.04
N SER A 17 16.59 -117.22 -21.18
CA SER A 17 17.24 -116.37 -20.17
C SER A 17 18.08 -115.25 -20.82
N LYS A 18 18.72 -115.53 -21.96
CA LYS A 18 19.44 -114.52 -22.75
C LYS A 18 18.48 -113.52 -23.39
N SER A 19 17.32 -113.96 -23.86
CA SER A 19 16.28 -113.07 -24.41
C SER A 19 15.71 -112.16 -23.33
N GLU A 20 15.37 -112.69 -22.15
CA GLU A 20 14.93 -111.92 -20.99
C GLU A 20 16.00 -110.92 -20.53
N ALA A 21 17.26 -111.34 -20.45
CA ALA A 21 18.36 -110.43 -20.10
C ALA A 21 18.55 -109.30 -21.13
N ILE A 22 18.33 -109.57 -22.43
CA ILE A 22 18.36 -108.53 -23.47
C ILE A 22 17.19 -107.56 -23.32
N GLU A 23 16.00 -108.05 -22.96
CA GLU A 23 14.82 -107.22 -22.72
C GLU A 23 14.99 -106.35 -21.47
N GLU A 24 15.54 -106.89 -20.38
CA GLU A 24 15.87 -106.13 -19.17
C GLU A 24 16.97 -105.09 -19.41
N LEU A 25 17.99 -105.42 -20.21
CA LEU A 25 19.00 -104.45 -20.64
C LEU A 25 18.39 -103.33 -21.52
N ARG A 26 17.34 -103.63 -22.28
CA ARG A 26 16.60 -102.61 -23.05
C ARG A 26 15.76 -101.73 -22.13
N ASN A 27 15.09 -102.31 -21.13
CA ASN A 27 14.34 -101.57 -20.12
C ASN A 27 15.26 -100.62 -19.33
N LEU A 28 16.43 -101.09 -18.92
CA LEU A 28 17.46 -100.26 -18.27
C LEU A 28 17.86 -99.05 -19.12
N LYS A 29 18.05 -99.24 -20.43
CA LYS A 29 18.38 -98.14 -21.35
C LYS A 29 17.27 -97.10 -21.49
N GLU A 30 16.01 -97.54 -21.50
CA GLU A 30 14.87 -96.60 -21.52
C GLU A 30 14.76 -95.84 -20.19
N ILE A 31 14.99 -96.49 -19.05
CA ILE A 31 15.05 -95.83 -17.74
C ILE A 31 16.19 -94.81 -17.68
N GLU A 32 17.39 -95.14 -18.17
CA GLU A 32 18.51 -94.19 -18.26
C GLU A 32 18.16 -92.96 -19.10
N LYS A 33 17.43 -93.15 -20.20
CA LYS A 33 16.96 -92.07 -21.06
C LYS A 33 15.90 -91.21 -20.38
N GLU A 34 14.95 -91.82 -19.65
CA GLU A 34 13.94 -91.09 -18.87
C GLU A 34 14.58 -90.28 -17.73
N ILE A 35 15.59 -90.84 -17.04
CA ILE A 35 16.36 -90.12 -16.02
C ILE A 35 17.06 -88.92 -16.64
N ALA A 36 17.75 -89.10 -17.78
CA ALA A 36 18.44 -88.01 -18.45
C ALA A 36 17.48 -86.89 -18.90
N LEU A 37 16.27 -87.26 -19.36
CA LEU A 37 15.23 -86.29 -19.69
C LEU A 37 14.74 -85.54 -18.44
N ALA A 38 14.45 -86.25 -17.35
CA ALA A 38 14.01 -85.68 -16.09
C ALA A 38 15.06 -84.74 -15.49
N GLU A 39 16.35 -85.10 -15.55
CA GLU A 39 17.46 -84.25 -15.12
C GLU A 39 17.55 -82.97 -15.96
N ASN A 40 17.38 -83.07 -17.28
CA ASN A 40 17.41 -81.89 -18.15
C ASN A 40 16.20 -80.97 -17.87
N THR A 41 14.99 -81.53 -17.76
CA THR A 41 13.78 -80.77 -17.40
C THR A 41 13.90 -80.12 -16.02
N THR A 42 14.47 -80.83 -15.04
CA THR A 42 14.71 -80.27 -13.70
C THR A 42 15.66 -79.09 -13.76
N ARG A 43 16.75 -79.19 -14.53
CA ARG A 43 17.71 -78.10 -14.72
C ARG A 43 17.11 -76.88 -15.41
N GLU A 44 16.27 -77.09 -16.43
CA GLU A 44 15.52 -76.01 -17.09
C GLU A 44 14.55 -75.33 -16.11
N ALA A 45 13.84 -76.10 -15.30
CA ALA A 45 12.95 -75.59 -14.27
C ALA A 45 13.72 -74.80 -13.18
N GLU A 46 14.86 -75.31 -12.71
CA GLU A 46 15.74 -74.61 -11.75
C GLU A 46 16.20 -73.26 -12.30
N ASN A 47 16.62 -73.21 -13.57
CA ASN A 47 17.02 -71.97 -14.23
C ASN A 47 15.84 -70.99 -14.36
N ALA A 48 14.66 -71.49 -14.77
CA ALA A 48 13.45 -70.67 -14.89
C ALA A 48 13.01 -70.09 -13.53
N ILE A 49 13.06 -70.90 -12.46
CA ILE A 49 12.77 -70.46 -11.08
C ILE A 49 13.79 -69.44 -10.62
N GLY A 50 15.08 -69.64 -10.92
CA GLY A 50 16.14 -68.68 -10.62
C GLY A 50 15.91 -67.33 -11.28
N ASN A 51 15.57 -67.32 -12.57
CA ASN A 51 15.25 -66.10 -13.31
C ASN A 51 13.98 -65.41 -12.78
N ALA A 52 12.91 -66.17 -12.56
CA ALA A 52 11.67 -65.64 -12.00
C ALA A 52 11.86 -65.02 -10.61
N LYS A 53 12.74 -65.63 -9.78
CA LYS A 53 13.13 -65.07 -8.49
C LYS A 53 13.85 -63.74 -8.65
N ASN A 54 14.81 -63.65 -9.57
CA ASN A 54 15.53 -62.39 -9.82
C ASN A 54 14.60 -61.29 -10.34
N ASP A 55 13.69 -61.62 -11.27
CA ASP A 55 12.70 -60.68 -11.79
C ASP A 55 11.75 -60.19 -10.70
N ALA A 56 11.28 -61.09 -9.82
CA ALA A 56 10.44 -60.71 -8.69
C ALA A 56 11.18 -59.77 -7.72
N GLN A 57 12.45 -60.02 -7.43
CA GLN A 57 13.27 -59.16 -6.57
C GLN A 57 13.53 -57.77 -7.20
N MET A 58 13.76 -57.72 -8.52
CA MET A 58 13.89 -56.45 -9.24
C MET A 58 12.57 -55.68 -9.25
N ALA A 59 11.44 -56.35 -9.50
CA ALA A 59 10.12 -55.75 -9.47
C ALA A 59 9.76 -55.19 -8.09
N GLU A 60 10.08 -55.93 -7.02
CA GLU A 60 9.92 -55.46 -5.63
C GLU A 60 10.75 -54.20 -5.38
N THR A 61 12.02 -54.19 -5.80
CA THR A 61 12.91 -53.04 -5.62
C THR A 61 12.37 -51.80 -6.35
N ILE A 62 11.91 -51.96 -7.59
CA ILE A 62 11.32 -50.88 -8.39
C ILE A 62 10.03 -50.37 -7.73
N ALA A 63 9.17 -51.27 -7.25
CA ALA A 63 7.93 -50.90 -6.60
C ALA A 63 8.17 -50.11 -5.30
N LEU A 64 9.15 -50.52 -4.48
CA LEU A 64 9.54 -49.81 -3.26
C LEU A 64 10.11 -48.42 -3.57
N GLN A 65 10.93 -48.29 -4.62
CA GLN A 65 11.45 -47.01 -5.05
C GLN A 65 10.32 -46.08 -5.55
N ALA A 66 9.43 -46.60 -6.39
CA ALA A 66 8.29 -45.85 -6.90
C ALA A 66 7.36 -45.39 -5.75
N GLU A 67 7.12 -46.24 -4.74
CA GLU A 67 6.35 -45.86 -3.56
C GLU A 67 7.02 -44.72 -2.78
N LYS A 68 8.34 -44.79 -2.60
CA LYS A 68 9.10 -43.75 -1.90
C LYS A 68 9.05 -42.42 -2.65
N GLU A 69 9.24 -42.44 -3.96
CA GLU A 69 9.16 -41.25 -4.82
C GLU A 69 7.74 -40.65 -4.80
N ALA A 70 6.71 -41.49 -4.92
CA ALA A 70 5.31 -41.05 -4.86
C ALA A 70 4.98 -40.38 -3.51
N LYS A 71 5.48 -40.92 -2.40
CA LYS A 71 5.33 -40.31 -1.06
C LYS A 71 6.03 -38.96 -0.98
N SER A 72 7.24 -38.82 -1.54
CA SER A 72 7.95 -37.53 -1.57
C SER A 72 7.18 -36.49 -2.37
N ILE A 73 6.77 -36.83 -3.59
CA ILE A 73 6.00 -35.96 -4.49
C ILE A 73 4.69 -35.54 -3.82
N SER A 74 4.00 -36.47 -3.15
CA SER A 74 2.75 -36.15 -2.44
C SER A 74 2.97 -35.13 -1.31
N LYS A 75 4.08 -35.24 -0.58
CA LYS A 75 4.45 -34.30 0.48
C LYS A 75 4.79 -32.92 -0.10
N GLU A 76 5.63 -32.87 -1.12
CA GLU A 76 6.03 -31.62 -1.78
C GLU A 76 4.82 -30.91 -2.40
N ALA A 77 3.90 -31.66 -3.03
CA ALA A 77 2.67 -31.11 -3.58
C ALA A 77 1.75 -30.50 -2.50
N TYR A 78 1.72 -31.11 -1.30
CA TYR A 78 0.97 -30.58 -0.16
C TYR A 78 1.60 -29.28 0.37
N GLU A 79 2.92 -29.25 0.52
CA GLU A 79 3.66 -28.06 0.95
C GLU A 79 3.49 -26.90 -0.05
N LEU A 80 3.65 -27.17 -1.34
CA LEU A 80 3.43 -26.20 -2.42
C LEU A 80 2.00 -25.65 -2.39
N ARG A 81 1.00 -26.51 -2.17
CA ARG A 81 -0.40 -26.08 -2.05
C ARG A 81 -0.58 -25.11 -0.88
N ASN A 82 0.01 -25.40 0.28
CA ASN A 82 -0.08 -24.52 1.46
C ASN A 82 0.61 -23.19 1.22
N GLN A 83 1.82 -23.20 0.65
CA GLN A 83 2.54 -21.97 0.27
C GLN A 83 1.73 -21.13 -0.72
N THR A 84 1.16 -21.75 -1.75
CA THR A 84 0.31 -21.08 -2.76
C THR A 84 -0.93 -20.46 -2.11
N GLN A 85 -1.54 -21.12 -1.13
CA GLN A 85 -2.66 -20.56 -0.37
C GLN A 85 -2.23 -19.33 0.46
N GLY A 86 -1.04 -19.38 1.07
CA GLY A 86 -0.44 -18.25 1.77
C GLY A 86 -0.22 -17.05 0.85
N VAL A 87 0.46 -17.26 -0.28
CA VAL A 87 0.70 -16.22 -1.30
C VAL A 87 -0.61 -15.63 -1.80
N ARG A 88 -1.63 -16.45 -2.05
CA ARG A 88 -2.96 -15.97 -2.47
C ARG A 88 -3.63 -15.10 -1.40
N LYS A 89 -3.46 -15.41 -0.12
CA LYS A 89 -3.99 -14.61 0.98
C LYS A 89 -3.29 -13.25 1.03
N THR A 90 -1.95 -13.24 1.02
CA THR A 90 -1.15 -12.01 1.00
C THR A 90 -1.47 -11.14 -0.22
N ALA A 91 -1.63 -11.74 -1.40
CA ALA A 91 -2.00 -11.00 -2.61
C ALA A 91 -3.38 -10.33 -2.51
N LYS A 92 -4.35 -10.97 -1.84
CA LYS A 92 -5.68 -10.38 -1.59
C LYS A 92 -5.59 -9.21 -0.61
N GLU A 93 -4.84 -9.37 0.47
CA GLU A 93 -4.61 -8.31 1.46
C GLU A 93 -3.92 -7.11 0.82
N LEU A 94 -2.87 -7.35 0.02
CA LEU A 94 -2.15 -6.31 -0.70
C LEU A 94 -3.08 -5.56 -1.68
N LYS A 95 -3.94 -6.28 -2.41
CA LYS A 95 -4.94 -5.66 -3.28
C LYS A 95 -5.89 -4.77 -2.49
N SER A 96 -6.42 -5.26 -1.36
CA SER A 96 -7.31 -4.48 -0.50
C SER A 96 -6.65 -3.20 0.00
N ASN A 97 -5.39 -3.28 0.43
CA ASN A 97 -4.64 -2.12 0.91
C ASN A 97 -4.36 -1.12 -0.23
N ALA A 98 -4.08 -1.62 -1.45
CA ALA A 98 -3.90 -0.76 -2.62
C ALA A 98 -5.21 -0.04 -3.00
N ASP A 99 -6.34 -0.74 -2.98
CA ASP A 99 -7.66 -0.15 -3.24
C ASP A 99 -8.01 0.92 -2.19
N GLN A 100 -7.68 0.69 -0.91
CA GLN A 100 -7.83 1.69 0.15
C GLN A 100 -6.94 2.92 -0.10
N LEU A 101 -5.65 2.72 -0.38
CA LEU A 101 -4.72 3.82 -0.64
C LEU A 101 -5.17 4.70 -1.81
N VAL A 102 -5.74 4.11 -2.86
CA VAL A 102 -6.30 4.87 -3.99
C VAL A 102 -7.45 5.78 -3.53
N ASN A 103 -8.30 5.32 -2.63
CA ASN A 103 -9.38 6.14 -2.07
C ASN A 103 -8.83 7.27 -1.20
N ASP A 104 -7.87 6.98 -0.32
CA ASP A 104 -7.24 7.96 0.57
C ASP A 104 -6.56 9.08 -0.24
N VAL A 105 -5.86 8.73 -1.33
CA VAL A 105 -5.23 9.70 -2.24
C VAL A 105 -6.27 10.57 -2.93
N LYS A 106 -7.40 10.00 -3.34
CA LYS A 106 -8.50 10.75 -3.99
C LYS A 106 -9.18 11.72 -3.02
N GLU A 107 -9.41 11.29 -1.79
CA GLU A 107 -9.96 12.14 -0.73
C GLU A 107 -9.01 13.29 -0.42
N THR A 108 -7.73 12.99 -0.19
CA THR A 108 -6.68 13.99 0.00
C THR A 108 -6.63 14.99 -1.15
N GLY A 109 -6.72 14.52 -2.40
CA GLY A 109 -6.76 15.39 -3.58
C GLY A 109 -7.97 16.34 -3.59
N THR A 110 -9.12 15.89 -3.07
CA THR A 110 -10.33 16.71 -2.95
C THR A 110 -10.18 17.77 -1.87
N THR A 111 -9.69 17.38 -0.69
CA THR A 111 -9.41 18.31 0.42
C THR A 111 -8.39 19.39 0.03
N MET A 112 -7.33 19.02 -0.72
CA MET A 112 -6.35 19.99 -1.21
C MET A 112 -6.96 21.00 -2.18
N GLU A 113 -7.90 20.58 -3.03
CA GLU A 113 -8.62 21.49 -3.92
C GLU A 113 -9.55 22.43 -3.14
N ASP A 114 -10.16 21.96 -2.06
CA ASP A 114 -10.97 22.78 -1.16
C ASP A 114 -10.12 23.86 -0.48
N TYR A 115 -8.97 23.50 0.08
CA TYR A 115 -8.03 24.46 0.66
C TYR A 115 -7.52 25.47 -0.38
N ARG A 116 -7.25 25.03 -1.62
CA ARG A 116 -6.86 25.93 -2.72
C ARG A 116 -7.95 26.98 -3.01
N ARG A 117 -9.22 26.56 -3.03
CA ARG A 117 -10.36 27.46 -3.23
C ARG A 117 -10.53 28.43 -2.07
N GLN A 118 -10.41 27.95 -0.84
CA GLN A 118 -10.48 28.77 0.36
C GLN A 118 -9.38 29.84 0.39
N ALA A 119 -8.12 29.43 0.20
CA ALA A 119 -6.99 30.36 0.17
C ALA A 119 -7.15 31.45 -0.91
N SER A 120 -7.69 31.10 -2.09
CA SER A 120 -7.99 32.09 -3.13
C SER A 120 -9.09 33.07 -2.71
N SER A 121 -10.13 32.61 -2.02
CA SER A 121 -11.18 33.47 -1.48
C SER A 121 -10.65 34.39 -0.39
N ASP A 122 -9.83 33.88 0.51
CA ASP A 122 -9.29 34.65 1.64
C ASP A 122 -8.31 35.71 1.15
N LYS A 123 -7.51 35.41 0.12
CA LYS A 123 -6.69 36.40 -0.58
C LYS A 123 -7.53 37.55 -1.16
N ALA A 124 -8.68 37.24 -1.76
CA ALA A 124 -9.57 38.26 -2.30
C ALA A 124 -10.16 39.14 -1.19
N ARG A 125 -10.64 38.53 -0.09
CA ARG A 125 -11.15 39.24 1.09
C ARG A 125 -10.09 40.11 1.75
N ALA A 126 -8.87 39.61 1.91
CA ALA A 126 -7.75 40.36 2.46
C ALA A 126 -7.41 41.57 1.58
N SER A 127 -7.43 41.40 0.26
CA SER A 127 -7.19 42.50 -0.68
C SER A 127 -8.28 43.58 -0.58
N GLU A 128 -9.55 43.18 -0.46
CA GLU A 128 -10.67 44.11 -0.25
C GLU A 128 -10.56 44.85 1.10
N ALA A 129 -10.20 44.14 2.16
CA ALA A 129 -10.00 44.72 3.48
C ALA A 129 -8.88 45.79 3.48
N VAL A 130 -7.76 45.51 2.80
CA VAL A 130 -6.66 46.49 2.61
C VAL A 130 -7.14 47.72 1.86
N GLN A 131 -7.92 47.55 0.78
CA GLN A 131 -8.47 48.68 0.02
C GLN A 131 -9.40 49.55 0.89
N LYS A 132 -10.30 48.92 1.66
CA LYS A 132 -11.20 49.63 2.57
C LYS A 132 -10.41 50.38 3.65
N ALA A 133 -9.35 49.78 4.19
CA ALA A 133 -8.48 50.42 5.17
C ALA A 133 -7.78 51.66 4.58
N GLN A 134 -7.27 51.58 3.35
CA GLN A 134 -6.64 52.72 2.66
C GLN A 134 -7.64 53.87 2.43
N ILE A 135 -8.89 53.56 2.09
CA ILE A 135 -9.94 54.58 1.92
C ILE A 135 -10.24 55.27 3.25
N ALA A 136 -10.36 54.49 4.33
CA ALA A 136 -10.60 55.01 5.68
C ALA A 136 -9.42 55.87 6.17
N GLU A 137 -8.19 55.42 5.97
CA GLU A 137 -6.97 56.16 6.31
C GLU A 137 -6.94 57.51 5.60
N LYS A 138 -7.17 57.54 4.29
CA LYS A 138 -7.20 58.78 3.51
C LYS A 138 -8.32 59.73 3.97
N ALA A 139 -9.49 59.19 4.33
CA ALA A 139 -10.57 60.00 4.87
C ALA A 139 -10.19 60.62 6.23
N ALA A 140 -9.57 59.84 7.11
CA ALA A 140 -9.07 60.32 8.40
C ALA A 140 -7.96 61.38 8.24
N GLU A 141 -7.02 61.19 7.32
CA GLU A 141 -5.98 62.17 6.99
C GLU A 141 -6.57 63.51 6.53
N ASN A 142 -7.56 63.45 5.62
CA ASN A 142 -8.24 64.65 5.13
C ASN A 142 -8.98 65.38 6.25
N ALA A 143 -9.74 64.65 7.07
CA ALA A 143 -10.44 65.22 8.22
C ALA A 143 -9.46 65.89 9.20
N ASN A 144 -8.34 65.23 9.50
CA ASN A 144 -7.31 65.77 10.40
C ASN A 144 -6.65 67.04 9.83
N LYS A 145 -6.43 67.08 8.51
CA LYS A 145 -5.92 68.27 7.82
C LYS A 145 -6.90 69.44 7.94
N THR A 146 -8.19 69.22 7.67
CA THR A 146 -9.22 70.25 7.80
C THR A 146 -9.33 70.77 9.24
N ILE A 147 -9.29 69.88 10.24
CA ILE A 147 -9.30 70.27 11.65
C ILE A 147 -8.06 71.11 11.99
N SER A 148 -6.88 70.72 11.52
CA SER A 148 -5.65 71.47 11.75
C SER A 148 -5.68 72.86 11.11
N GLU A 149 -6.24 72.99 9.90
CA GLU A 149 -6.44 74.27 9.23
C GLU A 149 -7.43 75.16 10.01
N ALA A 150 -8.55 74.60 10.46
CA ALA A 150 -9.53 75.32 11.28
C ALA A 150 -8.93 75.77 12.64
N GLU A 151 -8.18 74.90 13.32
CA GLU A 151 -7.51 75.22 14.59
C GLU A 151 -6.52 76.38 14.43
N ASN A 152 -5.73 76.38 13.35
CA ASN A 152 -4.80 77.47 13.06
C ASN A 152 -5.51 78.80 12.78
N SER A 153 -6.61 78.76 12.02
CA SER A 153 -7.44 79.95 11.78
C SER A 153 -8.05 80.49 13.07
N LEU A 154 -8.61 79.61 13.93
CA LEU A 154 -9.15 79.99 15.23
C LEU A 154 -8.09 80.60 16.16
N ARG A 155 -6.87 80.04 16.17
CA ARG A 155 -5.74 80.64 16.92
C ARG A 155 -5.41 82.04 16.43
N ASN A 156 -5.39 82.26 15.11
CA ASN A 156 -5.13 83.58 14.53
C ASN A 156 -6.21 84.59 14.90
N ILE A 157 -7.49 84.21 14.79
CA ILE A 157 -8.65 85.02 15.22
C ILE A 157 -8.51 85.37 16.70
N ASN A 158 -8.21 84.40 17.56
CA ASN A 158 -8.05 84.63 18.99
C ASN A 158 -6.87 85.57 19.30
N ASN A 159 -5.77 85.48 18.57
CA ASN A 159 -4.63 86.38 18.73
C ASN A 159 -4.96 87.81 18.28
N GLN A 160 -5.65 87.96 17.14
CA GLN A 160 -6.12 89.26 16.66
C GLN A 160 -7.08 89.89 17.68
N PHE A 161 -8.07 89.13 18.17
CA PHE A 161 -9.02 89.58 19.19
C PHE A 161 -8.32 90.06 20.48
N ASN A 162 -7.32 89.31 20.98
CA ASN A 162 -6.55 89.69 22.18
C ASN A 162 -5.62 90.90 21.96
N SER A 163 -5.33 91.26 20.71
CA SER A 163 -4.45 92.38 20.36
C SER A 163 -5.20 93.68 20.08
N LEU A 164 -6.54 93.67 20.15
CA LEU A 164 -7.38 94.85 19.96
C LEU A 164 -7.21 95.81 21.15
N ASP A 165 -6.56 96.95 20.93
CA ASP A 165 -6.37 98.01 21.91
C ASP A 165 -7.50 99.05 21.78
N GLY A 166 -8.73 98.63 22.16
CA GLY A 166 -9.97 99.39 22.01
C GLY A 166 -10.99 98.75 21.06
N VAL A 167 -12.26 99.19 21.12
CA VAL A 167 -13.35 98.62 20.31
C VAL A 167 -13.49 99.39 18.99
N SER A 168 -12.82 98.91 17.94
CA SER A 168 -13.06 99.34 16.56
C SER A 168 -14.14 98.45 15.93
N SER A 169 -15.20 99.05 15.40
CA SER A 169 -16.30 98.31 14.75
C SER A 169 -15.81 97.57 13.51
N GLU A 170 -14.95 98.19 12.70
CA GLU A 170 -14.45 97.56 11.48
C GLU A 170 -13.56 96.34 11.76
N GLU A 171 -12.75 96.35 12.82
CA GLU A 171 -11.87 95.21 13.17
C GLU A 171 -12.68 94.02 13.72
N LEU A 172 -13.78 94.29 14.43
CA LEU A 172 -14.72 93.26 14.88
C LEU A 172 -15.50 92.63 13.72
N ASP A 173 -15.97 93.44 12.76
CA ASP A 173 -16.66 92.94 11.57
C ASP A 173 -15.75 92.02 10.73
N GLU A 174 -14.44 92.31 10.68
CA GLU A 174 -13.46 91.49 9.96
C GLU A 174 -13.17 90.17 10.69
N LEU A 175 -13.11 90.19 12.03
CA LEU A 175 -13.02 88.98 12.86
C LEU A 175 -14.26 88.09 12.73
N GLU A 176 -15.46 88.68 12.71
CA GLU A 176 -16.72 87.96 12.51
C GLU A 176 -16.75 87.26 11.15
N LYS A 177 -16.34 87.96 10.07
CA LYS A 177 -16.17 87.34 8.74
C LYS A 177 -15.18 86.18 8.71
N GLN A 178 -14.05 86.29 9.42
CA GLN A 178 -13.08 85.19 9.49
C GLN A 178 -13.65 84.01 10.26
N LEU A 179 -14.41 84.26 11.33
CA LEU A 179 -15.09 83.22 12.10
C LEU A 179 -16.15 82.50 11.26
N ASP A 180 -16.96 83.25 10.53
CA ASP A 180 -17.97 82.71 9.60
C ASP A 180 -17.33 81.79 8.55
N GLN A 181 -16.17 82.17 7.99
CA GLN A 181 -15.44 81.35 7.04
C GLN A 181 -14.92 80.03 7.65
N VAL A 182 -14.48 80.06 8.91
CA VAL A 182 -14.06 78.84 9.63
C VAL A 182 -15.26 77.96 9.93
N GLU A 183 -16.39 78.55 10.32
CA GLU A 183 -17.64 77.82 10.57
C GLU A 183 -18.16 77.18 9.27
N GLU A 184 -18.11 77.89 8.14
CA GLU A 184 -18.49 77.36 6.83
C GLU A 184 -17.53 76.24 6.36
N LEU A 185 -16.23 76.36 6.63
CA LEU A 185 -15.24 75.31 6.37
C LEU A 185 -15.54 74.03 7.17
N LEU A 186 -15.83 74.16 8.47
CA LEU A 186 -16.15 73.03 9.34
C LEU A 186 -17.50 72.38 8.99
N ASN A 187 -18.51 73.19 8.69
CA ASN A 187 -19.84 72.73 8.29
C ASN A 187 -19.82 72.04 6.92
N SER A 188 -19.07 72.57 5.96
CA SER A 188 -18.91 71.95 4.62
C SER A 188 -18.08 70.67 4.64
N ALA A 189 -17.21 70.50 5.64
CA ALA A 189 -16.40 69.31 5.81
C ALA A 189 -17.17 68.10 6.39
N ASP A 190 -18.40 68.26 6.88
CA ASP A 190 -19.27 67.18 7.38
C ASP A 190 -18.53 66.24 8.37
N LEU A 191 -17.71 66.83 9.24
CA LEU A 191 -16.74 66.12 10.08
C LEU A 191 -17.41 65.14 11.03
N ASP A 192 -18.57 65.47 11.58
CA ASP A 192 -19.33 64.55 12.45
C ASP A 192 -19.71 63.26 11.74
N LYS A 193 -20.14 63.37 10.48
CA LYS A 193 -20.48 62.21 9.67
C LYS A 193 -19.23 61.41 9.29
N GLN A 194 -18.12 62.08 8.98
CA GLN A 194 -16.84 61.41 8.73
C GLN A 194 -16.34 60.67 9.97
N VAL A 195 -16.38 61.29 11.15
CA VAL A 195 -15.97 60.66 12.42
C VAL A 195 -16.87 59.48 12.77
N SER A 196 -18.18 59.58 12.56
CA SER A 196 -19.10 58.47 12.78
C SER A 196 -18.83 57.30 11.84
N LEU A 197 -18.62 57.59 10.54
CA LEU A 197 -18.26 56.57 9.54
C LEU A 197 -16.93 55.89 9.87
N LEU A 198 -15.91 56.65 10.25
CA LEU A 198 -14.60 56.13 10.64
C LEU A 198 -14.69 55.25 11.89
N LYS A 199 -15.54 55.60 12.87
CA LYS A 199 -15.79 54.76 14.05
C LYS A 199 -16.44 53.43 13.66
N GLU A 200 -17.43 53.43 12.79
CA GLU A 200 -18.08 52.20 12.32
C GLU A 200 -17.10 51.32 11.54
N GLN A 201 -16.34 51.90 10.60
CA GLN A 201 -15.32 51.20 9.83
C GLN A 201 -14.22 50.60 10.72
N LYS A 202 -13.81 51.32 11.78
CA LYS A 202 -12.84 50.81 12.75
C LYS A 202 -13.38 49.60 13.50
N ILE A 203 -14.62 49.65 13.97
CA ILE A 203 -15.26 48.51 14.67
C ILE A 203 -15.31 47.28 13.76
N GLU A 204 -15.62 47.48 12.48
CA GLU A 204 -15.68 46.39 11.49
C GLU A 204 -14.28 45.83 11.16
N GLN A 205 -13.27 46.70 11.05
CA GLN A 205 -11.87 46.27 10.91
C GLN A 205 -11.38 45.48 12.12
N ASP A 206 -11.66 45.94 13.35
CA ASP A 206 -11.25 45.25 14.59
C ASP A 206 -11.89 43.86 14.68
N ARG A 207 -13.16 43.72 14.29
CA ARG A 207 -13.83 42.41 14.17
C ARG A 207 -13.15 41.52 13.14
N THR A 208 -12.89 42.06 11.95
CA THR A 208 -12.26 41.32 10.85
C THR A 208 -10.85 40.84 11.23
N ILE A 209 -10.05 41.69 11.86
CA ILE A 209 -8.71 41.36 12.37
C ILE A 209 -8.79 40.25 13.42
N THR A 210 -9.75 40.31 14.33
CA THR A 210 -9.96 39.27 15.35
C THR A 210 -10.31 37.93 14.70
N GLN A 211 -11.16 37.95 13.67
CA GLN A 211 -11.50 36.75 12.91
C GLN A 211 -10.28 36.16 12.21
N PHE A 212 -9.51 36.97 11.49
CA PHE A 212 -8.29 36.50 10.81
C PHE A 212 -7.25 35.94 11.79
N LYS A 213 -7.11 36.53 12.99
CA LYS A 213 -6.22 35.96 14.02
C LYS A 213 -6.64 34.55 14.41
N ASN A 214 -7.94 34.35 14.71
CA ASN A 214 -8.44 33.02 15.06
C ASN A 214 -8.28 32.01 13.91
N GLU A 215 -8.48 32.45 12.65
CA GLU A 215 -8.27 31.61 11.46
C GLU A 215 -6.80 31.23 11.28
N ILE A 216 -5.87 32.17 11.50
CA ILE A 216 -4.43 31.91 11.46
C ILE A 216 -4.03 30.92 12.56
N ASP A 217 -4.47 31.12 13.80
CA ASP A 217 -4.16 30.22 14.91
C ASP A 217 -4.64 28.78 14.61
N THR A 218 -5.85 28.65 14.04
CA THR A 218 -6.41 27.34 13.63
C THR A 218 -5.57 26.70 12.52
N LEU A 219 -5.14 27.47 11.53
CA LEU A 219 -4.30 26.96 10.43
C LEU A 219 -2.92 26.55 10.92
N GLU A 220 -2.32 27.28 11.86
CA GLU A 220 -1.04 26.93 12.47
C GLU A 220 -1.14 25.59 13.22
N ASP A 221 -2.22 25.36 13.97
CA ASP A 221 -2.50 24.09 14.63
C ASP A 221 -2.68 22.93 13.62
N GLU A 222 -3.41 23.16 12.51
CA GLU A 222 -3.58 22.17 11.45
C GLU A 222 -2.25 21.81 10.77
N VAL A 223 -1.41 22.82 10.48
CA VAL A 223 -0.08 22.61 9.91
C VAL A 223 0.79 21.79 10.86
N GLN A 224 0.83 22.14 12.15
CA GLN A 224 1.59 21.38 13.14
C GLN A 224 1.15 19.91 13.18
N ASN A 225 -0.16 19.64 13.19
CA ASN A 225 -0.69 18.28 13.16
C ASN A 225 -0.24 17.51 11.90
N LEU A 226 -0.25 18.15 10.72
CA LEU A 226 0.24 17.53 9.48
C LEU A 226 1.75 17.26 9.51
N GLU A 227 2.54 18.15 10.12
CA GLU A 227 3.98 17.92 10.31
C GLU A 227 4.26 16.76 11.26
N GLU A 228 3.51 16.65 12.35
CA GLU A 228 3.59 15.52 13.29
C GLU A 228 3.24 14.19 12.61
N ILE A 229 2.21 14.17 11.76
CA ILE A 229 1.87 13.00 10.94
C ILE A 229 3.03 12.67 9.99
N ARG A 230 3.53 13.66 9.22
CA ARG A 230 4.66 13.49 8.30
C ARG A 230 5.88 12.89 9.00
N ASP A 231 6.21 13.39 10.19
CA ASP A 231 7.40 12.96 10.93
C ASP A 231 7.19 11.61 11.62
N SER A 232 5.94 11.24 11.90
CA SER A 232 5.54 9.92 12.37
C SER A 232 5.50 8.87 11.25
N LEU A 233 5.42 9.29 9.98
CA LEU A 233 5.44 8.36 8.85
C LEU A 233 6.83 7.72 8.71
N PRO A 234 6.93 6.38 8.72
CA PRO A 234 8.25 5.74 8.79
C PRO A 234 8.96 5.85 7.44
N LYS A 235 10.25 6.23 7.46
CA LYS A 235 11.08 6.46 6.26
C LYS A 235 11.44 5.20 5.48
N LYS A 236 11.06 4.02 5.96
CA LYS A 236 11.36 2.73 5.34
C LYS A 236 10.14 2.24 4.56
N CYS A 237 10.37 1.67 3.38
CA CYS A 237 9.31 1.00 2.63
C CYS A 237 8.89 -0.26 3.42
N PHE A 238 7.61 -0.39 3.76
CA PHE A 238 7.11 -1.57 4.48
C PHE A 238 6.81 -2.76 3.55
N ASN A 239 6.86 -2.56 2.23
CA ASN A 239 6.72 -3.62 1.23
C ASN A 239 8.09 -4.11 0.74
N VAL A 240 8.96 -4.56 1.65
CA VAL A 240 10.13 -5.35 1.24
C VAL A 240 9.68 -6.80 1.14
N ILE A 241 9.17 -7.19 -0.02
CA ILE A 241 9.00 -8.61 -0.36
C ILE A 241 10.40 -9.15 -0.62
N ASN A 242 10.99 -9.85 0.35
CA ASN A 242 12.21 -10.60 0.15
C ASN A 242 11.89 -11.82 -0.73
N LEU A 243 12.11 -11.67 -2.03
CA LEU A 243 11.89 -12.74 -3.02
C LEU A 243 12.95 -13.87 -2.94
N GLU A 244 13.96 -13.76 -2.07
CA GLU A 244 15.16 -14.64 -2.12
C GLU A 244 15.49 -15.42 -0.83
N GLN A 245 14.65 -15.44 0.20
CA GLN A 245 15.02 -16.09 1.49
C GLN A 245 14.44 -17.50 1.73
N GLU A 246 13.67 -18.09 0.81
CA GLU A 246 13.27 -19.51 0.92
C GLU A 246 14.08 -20.45 0.01
N GLY A 247 15.29 -20.03 -0.39
CA GLY A 247 16.23 -20.82 -1.20
C GLY A 247 17.38 -21.49 -0.43
N GLN A 248 17.41 -21.41 0.91
CA GLN A 248 18.47 -22.06 1.72
C GLN A 248 17.93 -22.59 3.04
N LYS A 249 17.40 -23.82 3.04
CA LYS A 249 17.64 -24.88 4.04
C LYS A 249 16.96 -26.18 3.64
#